data_AF-A0A7C3PAR2-F1
#
_entry.id   AF-A0A7C3PAR2-F1
#
_cell.length_a   1.000
_cell.length_b   1.000
_cell.length_c   1.000
_cell.angle_alpha   90.00
_cell.angle_beta   90.00
_cell.angle_gamma   90.00
#
_symmetry.space_group_name_H-M   'P 1'
#
loop_
_entity.id
_entity.type
_entity.pdbx_description
1 polymer ?
#
loop_
_entity_poly.entity_id
_entity_poly.type
_entity_poly.pdbx_seq_one_letter_code
_entity_poly.pdbx_strand_id
1 'polypeptide(L)'
;MGVRGGFQNLPGAQGGYEVEGQRQARPARDFESLLPMDEATAAAAEIEGRPFRRRAADGSVILVSRAPYQLVVHLRDTLRDGETDLLFEQLLSDRLKQAYIDRGRDPRDAVAFLLRNQRHVQKFLEAVPAGERTPGAVFRPIGRNVYRLETLDKAQLELKFSKMDMIIENGRLRLLMLS
;
A
#
# COMPACT_ATOMS: atom_id res chain seq x y z
N MET A 1 -62.08 42.75 31.66
CA MET A 1 -61.71 41.93 30.47
C MET A 1 -60.42 42.50 29.92
N GLY A 2 -59.35 41.69 29.84
CA GLY A 2 -58.03 42.18 29.39
C GLY A 2 -56.88 41.23 29.73
N VAL A 3 -56.88 40.10 29.02
CA VAL A 3 -55.79 39.17 28.63
C VAL A 3 -54.47 39.14 29.43
N ARG A 4 -54.20 37.95 29.99
CA ARG A 4 -52.91 37.45 30.53
C ARG A 4 -51.84 37.40 29.42
N GLY A 5 -50.71 38.08 29.64
CA GLY A 5 -49.45 37.84 28.92
C GLY A 5 -48.58 36.86 29.70
N GLY A 6 -48.62 35.57 29.34
CA GLY A 6 -47.71 34.56 29.87
C GLY A 6 -46.40 34.56 29.09
N PHE A 7 -45.30 34.93 29.73
CA PHE A 7 -43.96 34.68 29.21
C PHE A 7 -43.61 33.21 29.45
N GLN A 8 -43.56 32.43 28.37
CA GLN A 8 -42.98 31.10 28.33
C GLN A 8 -41.46 31.22 28.42
N ASN A 9 -40.90 30.80 29.55
CA ASN A 9 -39.48 30.51 29.67
C ASN A 9 -39.14 29.27 28.84
N LEU A 10 -38.36 29.46 27.78
CA LEU A 10 -37.76 28.37 27.00
C LEU A 10 -36.61 27.75 27.81
N PRO A 11 -36.61 26.42 28.06
CA PRO A 11 -35.46 25.75 28.63
C PRO A 11 -34.32 25.72 27.62
N GLY A 12 -33.14 26.16 28.06
CA GLY A 12 -31.90 26.16 27.30
C GLY A 12 -31.55 24.75 26.81
N ALA A 13 -31.71 24.54 25.50
CA ALA A 13 -31.13 23.41 24.82
C ALA A 13 -29.61 23.57 24.83
N GLN A 14 -28.96 22.72 25.64
CA GLN A 14 -27.53 22.46 25.55
C GLN A 14 -27.24 21.90 24.15
N GLY A 15 -26.78 22.77 23.25
CA GLY A 15 -26.19 22.39 21.97
C GLY A 15 -24.81 21.79 22.23
N GLY A 16 -24.78 20.56 22.75
CA GLY A 16 -23.60 19.72 22.64
C GLY A 16 -23.41 19.38 21.17
N TYR A 17 -22.39 19.96 20.55
CA TYR A 17 -21.91 19.49 19.27
C TYR A 17 -21.40 18.06 19.50
N GLU A 18 -22.22 17.05 19.16
CA GLU A 18 -21.70 15.71 18.96
C GLU A 18 -20.67 15.80 17.84
N VAL A 19 -19.41 15.57 18.19
CA VAL A 19 -18.31 15.48 17.24
C VAL A 19 -18.52 14.20 16.45
N GLU A 20 -19.29 14.33 15.38
CA GLU A 20 -19.47 13.31 14.35
C GLU A 20 -18.09 12.91 13.82
N GLY A 21 -17.71 11.65 14.02
CA GLY A 21 -16.64 11.04 13.25
C GLY A 21 -15.26 11.01 13.88
N GLN A 22 -15.13 10.68 15.17
CA GLN A 22 -14.04 9.76 15.53
C GLN A 22 -14.34 8.40 14.88
N ARG A 23 -14.07 8.29 13.56
CA ARG A 23 -13.78 6.99 12.97
C ARG A 23 -12.55 6.52 13.73
N GLN A 24 -12.77 5.73 14.78
CA GLN A 24 -11.73 4.95 15.41
C GLN A 24 -10.90 4.38 14.26
N ALA A 25 -9.62 4.78 14.20
CA ALA A 25 -8.69 4.19 13.27
C ALA A 25 -8.85 2.69 13.48
N ARG A 26 -9.42 1.99 12.50
CA ARG A 26 -9.52 0.53 12.57
C ARG A 26 -8.12 0.06 12.93
N PRO A 27 -7.96 -0.83 13.92
CA PRO A 27 -6.65 -1.31 14.30
C PRO A 27 -5.93 -1.74 13.02
N ALA A 28 -4.64 -1.40 12.92
CA ALA A 28 -3.81 -1.75 11.77
C ALA A 28 -4.14 -3.20 11.42
N ARG A 29 -4.74 -3.41 10.24
CA ARG A 29 -5.13 -4.76 9.82
C ARG A 29 -3.87 -5.60 9.88
N ASP A 30 -3.91 -6.69 10.62
CA ASP A 30 -2.87 -7.69 10.55
C ASP A 30 -2.94 -8.34 9.16
N PHE A 31 -2.22 -7.75 8.23
CA PHE A 31 -2.24 -8.16 6.83
C PHE A 31 -1.70 -9.58 6.66
N GLU A 32 -0.79 -9.98 7.53
CA GLU A 32 -0.19 -11.30 7.48
C GLU A 32 -1.24 -12.37 7.80
N SER A 33 -2.15 -12.17 8.75
CA SER A 33 -3.24 -13.12 8.99
C SER A 33 -4.33 -13.10 7.92
N LEU A 34 -4.55 -11.97 7.23
CA LEU A 34 -5.62 -11.83 6.22
C LEU A 34 -5.29 -12.45 4.87
N LEU A 35 -4.00 -12.57 4.55
CA LEU A 35 -3.55 -13.10 3.27
C LEU A 35 -2.91 -14.45 3.50
N PRO A 36 -3.66 -15.57 3.53
CA PRO A 36 -3.05 -16.88 3.78
C PRO A 36 -1.93 -17.16 2.77
N MET A 37 -0.84 -17.79 3.22
CA MET A 37 0.17 -18.29 2.29
C MET A 37 -0.44 -19.39 1.44
N ASP A 38 -0.18 -19.34 0.13
CA ASP A 38 -0.41 -20.51 -0.72
C ASP A 38 0.53 -21.66 -0.32
N GLU A 39 0.09 -22.88 -0.61
CA GLU A 39 0.80 -24.11 -0.23
C GLU A 39 2.22 -24.16 -0.79
N ALA A 40 2.41 -23.70 -2.03
CA ALA A 40 3.73 -23.66 -2.68
C ALA A 40 4.69 -22.73 -1.94
N THR A 41 4.22 -21.55 -1.53
CA THR A 41 5.01 -20.60 -0.73
C THR A 41 5.28 -21.15 0.67
N ALA A 42 4.30 -21.81 1.29
CA ALA A 42 4.47 -22.41 2.61
C ALA A 42 5.52 -23.54 2.61
N ALA A 43 5.56 -24.34 1.55
CA ALA A 43 6.52 -25.43 1.37
C ALA A 43 7.93 -24.97 0.95
N ALA A 44 8.07 -23.75 0.43
CA ALA A 44 9.35 -23.20 0.01
C ALA A 44 10.25 -22.84 1.20
N ALA A 45 11.56 -23.12 1.07
CA ALA A 45 12.55 -22.86 2.11
C ALA A 45 12.88 -21.36 2.19
N GLU A 46 13.07 -20.81 3.39
CA GLU A 46 13.51 -19.41 3.53
C GLU A 46 14.93 -19.23 2.99
N ILE A 47 15.17 -18.10 2.33
CA ILE A 47 16.51 -17.75 1.83
C ILE A 47 17.27 -17.01 2.93
N GLU A 48 18.40 -17.58 3.36
CA GLU A 48 19.25 -16.99 4.37
C GLU A 48 19.67 -15.55 4.03
N GLY A 49 19.56 -14.65 5.00
CA GLY A 49 19.91 -13.23 4.85
C GLY A 49 18.96 -12.41 3.98
N ARG A 50 17.90 -13.01 3.42
CA ARG A 50 16.90 -12.34 2.58
C ARG A 50 15.49 -12.56 3.16
N PRO A 51 15.09 -11.75 4.15
CA PRO A 51 13.78 -11.91 4.77
C PRO A 51 12.67 -11.81 3.72
N PHE A 52 11.62 -12.61 3.90
CA PHE A 52 10.45 -12.67 3.01
C PHE A 52 10.73 -13.20 1.60
N ARG A 53 11.91 -13.76 1.33
CA ARG A 53 12.18 -14.52 0.10
C ARG A 53 12.26 -16.00 0.42
N ARG A 54 11.68 -16.81 -0.46
CA ARG A 54 11.70 -18.27 -0.33
C ARG A 54 12.23 -18.90 -1.61
N ARG A 55 12.90 -20.04 -1.48
CA ARG A 55 13.37 -20.87 -2.59
C ARG A 55 12.44 -22.06 -2.72
N ALA A 56 11.79 -22.16 -3.88
CA ALA A 56 10.94 -23.30 -4.21
C ALA A 56 11.78 -24.54 -4.55
N ALA A 57 11.14 -25.70 -4.65
CA ALA A 57 11.81 -26.98 -4.93
C ALA A 57 12.50 -27.02 -6.30
N ASP A 58 11.99 -26.26 -7.28
CA ASP A 58 12.59 -26.10 -8.61
C ASP A 58 13.75 -25.10 -8.65
N GLY A 59 14.11 -24.50 -7.51
CA GLY A 59 15.17 -23.50 -7.40
C GLY A 59 14.72 -22.07 -7.69
N SER A 60 13.47 -21.85 -8.10
CA SER A 60 12.93 -20.50 -8.31
C SER A 60 12.78 -19.73 -6.99
N VAL A 61 12.86 -18.39 -7.09
CA VAL A 61 12.70 -17.49 -5.94
C VAL A 61 11.27 -16.99 -5.88
N ILE A 62 10.64 -17.10 -4.72
CA ILE A 62 9.30 -16.60 -4.43
C ILE A 62 9.40 -15.41 -3.49
N LEU A 63 8.81 -14.28 -3.87
CA LEU A 63 8.71 -13.07 -3.05
C LEU A 63 7.40 -13.10 -2.25
N VAL A 64 7.53 -13.12 -0.92
CA VAL A 64 6.39 -13.08 0.00
C VAL A 64 6.04 -11.63 0.30
N SER A 65 4.92 -11.16 -0.24
CA SER A 65 4.41 -9.79 -0.09
C SER A 65 3.03 -9.79 0.56
N ARG A 66 2.92 -10.29 1.79
CA ARG A 66 1.65 -10.37 2.53
C ARG A 66 1.33 -9.07 3.28
N ALA A 67 2.32 -8.21 3.51
CA ALA A 67 2.15 -6.90 4.14
C ALA A 67 2.78 -5.78 3.30
N PRO A 68 2.31 -4.52 3.41
CA PRO A 68 2.84 -3.42 2.59
C PRO A 68 4.34 -3.20 2.79
N TYR A 69 4.85 -3.30 4.02
CA TYR A 69 6.29 -3.21 4.29
C TYR A 69 7.12 -4.28 3.54
N GLN A 70 6.58 -5.49 3.34
CA GLN A 70 7.28 -6.56 2.60
C GLN A 70 7.38 -6.20 1.11
N LEU A 71 6.30 -5.66 0.53
CA LEU A 71 6.32 -5.17 -0.85
C LEU A 71 7.33 -4.04 -1.05
N VAL A 72 7.43 -3.11 -0.08
CA VAL A 72 8.45 -2.04 -0.09
C VAL A 72 9.87 -2.63 -0.10
N VAL A 73 10.16 -3.60 0.77
CA VAL A 73 11.46 -4.28 0.82
C VAL A 73 11.78 -4.96 -0.51
N HIS A 74 10.83 -5.70 -1.07
CA HIS A 74 11.04 -6.39 -2.34
C HIS A 74 11.24 -5.44 -3.51
N LEU A 75 10.47 -4.36 -3.60
CA LEU A 75 10.66 -3.33 -4.62
C LEU A 75 12.05 -2.70 -4.53
N ARG A 76 12.49 -2.35 -3.32
CA ARG A 76 13.83 -1.77 -3.10
C ARG A 76 14.91 -2.74 -3.53
N ASP A 77 14.84 -3.99 -3.07
CA ASP A 77 15.87 -4.98 -3.31
C ASP A 77 15.93 -5.41 -4.79
N THR A 78 14.79 -5.66 -5.43
CA THR A 78 14.74 -6.02 -6.86
C THR A 78 15.24 -4.90 -7.75
N LEU A 79 14.93 -3.63 -7.44
CA LEU A 79 15.45 -2.48 -8.17
C LEU A 79 16.96 -2.29 -7.95
N ARG A 80 17.46 -2.52 -6.73
CA ARG A 80 18.89 -2.43 -6.41
C ARG A 80 19.68 -3.54 -7.10
N ASP A 81 19.18 -4.76 -7.07
CA ASP A 81 19.88 -5.97 -7.51
C ASP A 81 19.64 -6.27 -9.01
N GLY A 82 18.83 -5.46 -9.70
CA GLY A 82 18.59 -5.59 -11.14
C GLY A 82 17.70 -6.78 -11.52
N GLU A 83 16.89 -7.28 -10.58
CA GLU A 83 16.06 -8.49 -10.73
C GLU A 83 14.75 -8.17 -11.49
N THR A 84 14.86 -7.79 -12.77
CA THR A 84 13.74 -7.27 -13.56
C THR A 84 12.63 -8.28 -13.81
N ASP A 85 12.97 -9.57 -13.94
CA ASP A 85 11.97 -10.61 -14.15
C ASP A 85 11.16 -10.86 -12.87
N LEU A 86 11.81 -10.89 -11.70
CA LEU A 86 11.09 -10.98 -10.42
C LEU A 86 10.19 -9.77 -10.17
N LEU A 87 10.67 -8.57 -10.50
CA LEU A 87 9.89 -7.34 -10.44
C LEU A 87 8.65 -7.45 -11.34
N PHE A 88 8.82 -7.86 -12.59
CA PHE A 88 7.73 -8.01 -13.54
C PHE A 88 6.71 -9.10 -13.14
N GLU A 89 7.19 -10.30 -12.84
CA GLU A 89 6.34 -11.46 -12.63
C GLU A 89 5.61 -11.42 -11.29
N GLN A 90 6.30 -11.00 -10.22
CA GLN A 90 5.80 -11.18 -8.86
C GLN A 90 5.40 -9.88 -8.17
N LEU A 91 6.00 -8.75 -8.51
CA LEU A 91 5.73 -7.47 -7.84
C LEU A 91 4.77 -6.57 -8.61
N LEU A 92 4.79 -6.57 -9.94
CA LEU A 92 3.80 -5.83 -10.72
C LEU A 92 2.46 -6.56 -10.75
N SER A 93 1.39 -5.83 -10.49
CA SER A 93 0.03 -6.38 -10.58
C SER A 93 -0.37 -6.71 -12.01
N ASP A 94 -1.20 -7.75 -12.15
CA ASP A 94 -1.75 -8.14 -13.44
C ASP A 94 -2.68 -7.06 -13.97
N ARG A 95 -3.36 -6.33 -13.07
CA ARG A 95 -4.14 -5.14 -13.43
C ARG A 95 -3.28 -4.04 -14.06
N LEU A 96 -2.07 -3.77 -13.55
CA LEU A 96 -1.16 -2.80 -14.15
C LEU A 96 -0.68 -3.26 -15.52
N LYS A 97 -0.29 -4.53 -15.65
CA LYS A 97 0.13 -5.12 -16.94
C LYS A 97 -0.99 -5.01 -17.98
N GLN A 98 -2.22 -5.35 -17.60
CA GLN A 98 -3.38 -5.24 -18.48
C GLN A 98 -3.63 -3.78 -18.90
N ALA A 99 -3.49 -2.83 -17.98
CA ALA A 99 -3.65 -1.41 -18.32
C ALA A 99 -2.61 -0.90 -19.34
N TYR A 100 -1.43 -1.51 -19.44
CA TYR A 100 -0.47 -1.24 -20.51
C TYR A 100 -0.92 -1.86 -21.84
N ILE A 101 -1.36 -3.13 -21.81
CA ILE A 101 -1.89 -3.84 -22.99
C ILE A 101 -3.08 -3.09 -23.60
N ASP A 102 -4.04 -2.67 -22.76
CA ASP A 102 -5.25 -1.94 -23.20
C ASP A 102 -4.91 -0.59 -23.85
N ARG A 103 -3.72 -0.05 -23.59
CA ARG A 103 -3.19 1.17 -24.20
C ARG A 103 -2.29 0.91 -25.40
N GLY A 104 -2.21 -0.34 -25.87
CA GLY A 104 -1.32 -0.75 -26.97
C GLY A 104 0.16 -0.66 -26.62
N ARG A 105 0.53 -0.80 -25.34
CA ARG A 105 1.92 -0.77 -24.87
C ARG A 105 2.36 -2.11 -24.32
N ASP A 106 3.67 -2.34 -24.32
CA ASP A 106 4.26 -3.52 -23.69
C ASP A 106 4.17 -3.39 -22.15
N PRO A 107 3.61 -4.38 -21.43
CA PRO A 107 3.68 -4.43 -19.97
C PRO A 107 5.07 -4.24 -19.37
N ARG A 108 6.13 -4.67 -20.06
CA ARG A 108 7.52 -4.48 -19.62
C ARG A 108 7.94 -3.00 -19.61
N ASP A 109 7.22 -2.13 -20.29
CA ASP A 109 7.42 -0.68 -20.17
C ASP A 109 7.18 -0.17 -18.74
N ALA A 110 6.39 -0.88 -17.93
CA ALA A 110 6.22 -0.56 -16.51
C ALA A 110 7.51 -0.81 -15.71
N VAL A 111 8.24 -1.89 -16.02
CA VAL A 111 9.57 -2.15 -15.43
C VAL A 111 10.55 -1.08 -15.89
N ALA A 112 10.56 -0.78 -17.20
CA ALA A 112 11.42 0.26 -17.75
C ALA A 112 11.12 1.63 -17.13
N PHE A 113 9.85 1.94 -16.84
CA PHE A 113 9.47 3.13 -16.10
C PHE A 113 10.07 3.17 -14.69
N LEU A 114 10.00 2.07 -13.94
CA LEU A 114 10.59 2.01 -12.60
C LEU A 114 12.11 2.17 -12.63
N LEU A 115 12.80 1.52 -13.58
CA LEU A 115 14.25 1.64 -13.75
C LEU A 115 14.67 3.06 -14.17
N ARG A 116 13.99 3.65 -15.16
CA ARG A 116 14.25 5.05 -15.57
C ARG A 116 14.06 6.05 -14.44
N ASN A 117 13.18 5.74 -13.49
CA ASN A 117 12.91 6.58 -12.33
C ASN A 117 13.52 6.03 -11.03
N GLN A 118 14.46 5.07 -11.11
CA GLN A 118 14.92 4.28 -9.96
C GLN A 118 15.33 5.15 -8.78
N ARG A 119 16.10 6.23 -9.01
CA ARG A 119 16.52 7.16 -7.96
C ARG A 119 15.34 7.80 -7.23
N HIS A 120 14.29 8.17 -7.94
CA HIS A 120 13.09 8.77 -7.35
C HIS A 120 12.22 7.73 -6.63
N VAL A 121 12.11 6.52 -7.20
CA VAL A 121 11.42 5.41 -6.55
C VAL A 121 12.12 5.05 -5.23
N GLN A 122 13.45 4.92 -5.25
CA GLN A 122 14.24 4.63 -4.06
C GLN A 122 14.06 5.69 -2.98
N LYS A 123 14.13 6.98 -3.32
CA LYS A 123 13.83 8.07 -2.38
C LYS A 123 12.45 7.95 -1.73
N PHE A 124 11.43 7.57 -2.48
CA PHE A 124 10.11 7.30 -1.92
C PHE A 124 10.15 6.10 -0.96
N LEU A 125 10.72 4.97 -1.37
CA LEU A 125 10.80 3.76 -0.54
C LEU A 125 11.63 3.98 0.74
N GLU A 126 12.66 4.82 0.68
CA GLU A 126 13.47 5.26 1.83
C GLU A 126 12.69 6.17 2.79
N ALA A 127 11.69 6.90 2.29
CA ALA A 127 10.77 7.68 3.12
C ALA A 127 9.68 6.82 3.78
N VAL A 128 9.46 5.58 3.30
CA VAL A 128 8.52 4.61 3.87
C VAL A 128 9.15 3.23 4.13
N PRO A 129 10.30 3.14 4.82
CA PRO A 129 11.10 1.92 4.88
C PRO A 129 10.37 0.76 5.58
N ALA A 130 9.43 1.08 6.48
CA ALA A 130 8.59 0.12 7.19
C ALA A 130 7.16 0.08 6.64
N GLY A 131 6.93 0.56 5.41
CA GLY A 131 5.62 0.60 4.77
C GLY A 131 4.61 1.36 5.62
N GLU A 132 3.50 0.70 5.92
CA GLU A 132 2.40 1.21 6.75
C GLU A 132 2.79 1.47 8.21
N ARG A 133 3.91 0.90 8.68
CA ARG A 133 4.41 1.07 10.05
C ARG A 133 5.38 2.26 10.17
N THR A 134 5.67 2.94 9.06
CA THR A 134 6.54 4.11 9.07
C THR A 134 5.82 5.27 9.76
N PRO A 135 6.38 5.91 10.80
CA PRO A 135 5.83 7.12 11.38
C PRO A 135 5.64 8.20 10.30
N GLY A 136 4.45 8.80 10.24
CA GLY A 136 4.13 9.80 9.22
C GLY A 136 3.74 9.24 7.86
N ALA A 137 3.70 7.91 7.67
CA ALA A 137 3.05 7.31 6.52
C ALA A 137 1.54 7.12 6.80
N VAL A 138 0.71 7.40 5.80
CA VAL A 138 -0.71 7.09 5.80
C VAL A 138 -0.96 5.92 4.89
N PHE A 139 -1.65 4.93 5.44
CA PHE A 139 -2.06 3.75 4.71
C PHE A 139 -3.58 3.61 4.78
N ARG A 140 -4.24 3.61 3.61
CA ARG A 140 -5.71 3.59 3.54
C ARG A 140 -6.26 2.80 2.35
N PRO A 141 -7.43 2.17 2.49
CA PRO A 141 -8.11 1.57 1.35
C PRO A 141 -8.62 2.66 0.39
N ILE A 142 -8.45 2.45 -0.91
CA ILE A 142 -8.94 3.34 -1.98
C ILE A 142 -9.85 2.63 -2.98
N GLY A 143 -10.09 1.34 -2.78
CA GLY A 143 -10.97 0.53 -3.61
C GLY A 143 -11.06 -0.91 -3.12
N ARG A 144 -11.81 -1.76 -3.83
CA ARG A 144 -11.89 -3.19 -3.54
C ARG A 144 -10.50 -3.81 -3.68
N ASN A 145 -9.94 -4.27 -2.56
CA ASN A 145 -8.60 -4.86 -2.49
C ASN A 145 -7.47 -3.92 -2.90
N VAL A 146 -7.73 -2.60 -3.01
CA VAL A 146 -6.72 -1.60 -3.37
C VAL A 146 -6.44 -0.69 -2.18
N TYR A 147 -5.16 -0.48 -1.90
CA TYR A 147 -4.67 0.33 -0.79
C TYR A 147 -3.66 1.34 -1.29
N ARG A 148 -3.63 2.50 -0.66
CA ARG A 148 -2.66 3.56 -0.91
C ARG A 148 -1.77 3.70 0.30
N LEU A 149 -0.47 3.71 0.06
CA LEU A 149 0.54 4.19 0.98
C LEU A 149 1.00 5.57 0.51
N GLU A 150 0.90 6.57 1.37
CA GLU A 150 1.33 7.94 1.11
C GLU A 150 2.15 8.45 2.29
N THR A 151 3.14 9.31 2.07
CA THR A 151 3.81 10.00 3.18
C THR A 151 2.99 11.23 3.59
N LEU A 152 3.15 11.76 4.80
CA LEU A 152 2.53 13.02 5.23
C LEU A 152 3.55 14.14 5.43
N ASP A 153 4.84 13.83 5.33
CA ASP A 153 5.88 14.74 5.77
C ASP A 153 6.15 15.86 4.76
N LYS A 154 6.50 17.06 5.24
CA LYS A 154 6.78 18.27 4.43
C LYS A 154 7.96 18.09 3.49
N ALA A 155 8.81 17.07 3.72
CA ALA A 155 9.85 16.62 2.80
C ALA A 155 9.31 16.18 1.41
N GLN A 156 7.98 15.99 1.27
CA GLN A 156 7.30 15.71 0.01
C GLN A 156 7.51 16.75 -1.10
N LEU A 157 7.84 18.00 -0.78
CA LEU A 157 8.01 19.03 -1.80
C LEU A 157 9.09 18.68 -2.84
N GLU A 158 10.04 17.80 -2.50
CA GLU A 158 11.12 17.39 -3.40
C GLU A 158 10.98 15.96 -3.95
N LEU A 159 9.97 15.20 -3.52
CA LEU A 159 9.78 13.83 -3.98
C LEU A 159 8.93 13.81 -5.26
N LYS A 160 9.47 13.22 -6.32
CA LYS A 160 8.73 13.00 -7.57
C LYS A 160 7.54 12.05 -7.39
N PHE A 161 7.64 11.12 -6.44
CA PHE A 161 6.57 10.21 -6.07
C PHE A 161 6.25 10.39 -4.60
N SER A 162 4.95 10.48 -4.29
CA SER A 162 4.45 10.68 -2.93
C SER A 162 3.49 9.57 -2.51
N LYS A 163 3.03 8.76 -3.47
CA LYS A 163 1.99 7.76 -3.30
C LYS A 163 2.34 6.47 -4.02
N MET A 164 2.06 5.35 -3.36
CA MET A 164 2.14 4.01 -3.92
C MET A 164 0.81 3.31 -3.72
N ASP A 165 0.18 2.95 -4.83
CA ASP A 165 -1.03 2.15 -4.84
C ASP A 165 -0.67 0.68 -4.99
N MET A 166 -1.29 -0.14 -4.16
CA MET A 166 -1.08 -1.57 -4.07
C MET A 166 -2.42 -2.29 -4.20
N ILE A 167 -2.40 -3.46 -4.81
CA ILE A 167 -3.57 -4.32 -4.95
C ILE A 167 -3.26 -5.71 -4.40
N ILE A 168 -4.26 -6.33 -3.76
CA ILE A 168 -4.18 -7.74 -3.36
C ILE A 168 -4.63 -8.58 -4.55
N GLU A 169 -3.73 -9.41 -5.07
CA GLU A 169 -3.97 -10.40 -6.12
C GLU A 169 -3.41 -11.75 -5.67
N ASN A 170 -4.21 -12.82 -5.76
CA ASN A 170 -3.78 -14.19 -5.40
C ASN A 170 -3.12 -14.30 -4.01
N GLY A 171 -3.67 -13.60 -3.00
CA GLY A 171 -3.13 -13.62 -1.64
C GLY A 171 -1.83 -12.82 -1.44
N ARG A 172 -1.42 -12.00 -2.42
CA ARG A 172 -0.20 -11.19 -2.34
C ARG A 172 -0.49 -9.74 -2.69
N LEU A 173 0.20 -8.82 -2.02
CA LEU A 173 0.24 -7.41 -2.39
C LEU A 173 1.18 -7.21 -3.57
N ARG A 174 0.68 -6.51 -4.57
CA ARG A 174 1.40 -6.14 -5.79
C ARG A 174 1.28 -4.65 -6.05
N LEU A 175 2.27 -4.10 -6.73
CA LEU A 175 2.30 -2.71 -7.16
C LEU A 175 1.26 -2.49 -8.26
N LEU A 176 0.36 -1.54 -8.02
CA LEU A 176 -0.64 -1.09 -8.99
C LEU A 176 -0.19 0.19 -9.68
N MET A 177 0.29 1.18 -8.92
CA MET A 177 0.72 2.46 -9.47
C MET A 177 1.66 3.18 -8.52
N LEU A 178 2.54 4.01 -9.07
CA LEU A 178 3.37 4.95 -8.34
C LEU A 178 3.15 6.36 -8.89
N SER A 179 2.89 7.34 -8.02
CA SER A 179 2.53 8.72 -8.40
C SER A 179 3.03 9.76 -7.42
#